data_AF-A0A1Q9AFL9-F1
#
_entry.id   AF-A0A1Q9AFL9-F1
#
_cell.length_a   1.000
_cell.length_b   1.000
_cell.length_c   1.000
_cell.angle_alpha   90.00
_cell.angle_beta   90.00
_cell.angle_gamma   90.00
#
_symmetry.space_group_name_H-M   'P 1'
#
loop_
_entity.id
_entity.type
_entity.pdbx_description
1 polymer ?
#
loop_
_entity_poly.entity_id
_entity_poly.type
_entity_poly.pdbx_seq_one_letter_code
_entity_poly.pdbx_strand_id
1 'polypeptide(L)'
;MRSLLASNGGNFAITAALLLPVAFGAGGVAIDVTNMARARTHLQDAADAASLAASSGLANKTMTVDEAKLAARDFFKTQMRNWFRSSQTEEQVAGETLAQDLDVNVSEEAIPGNGTRYTVTIASTMPVKINGLTRLIGASDAMVHARSVSKGSTVTKNALSMFLVLDQSGSMGEPTDQRDPAANCADGNKAAKCYLSKMASLKLAVADLFGQLNNNDANKAYVRTGAVSYSTAMMEPSALDWGTSAAMTYTNALAPKGNTDSSGAFAAAYQALGAHSENEAHQNRTGLTPKKFIVFMTDGENNYYNKKKDTSGASDNATLNSCSQAKKDGMEVYTVAFKAPDAGKKLLSACATDSAHFFAAENAASLIAAFKTIGMNAASLSVRLTQ
;
A
#
# COMPACT_ATOMS: atom_id res chain seq x y z
N MET A 1 63.29 40.27 36.22
CA MET A 1 62.70 38.92 36.12
C MET A 1 61.72 38.56 37.25
N ARG A 2 61.83 39.10 38.47
CA ARG A 2 60.86 38.82 39.56
C ARG A 2 59.47 39.47 39.41
N SER A 3 59.33 40.51 38.57
CA SER A 3 58.02 41.18 38.34
C SER A 3 57.12 40.52 37.30
N LEU A 4 57.65 39.61 36.47
CA LEU A 4 56.86 38.84 35.50
C LEU A 4 56.12 37.67 36.16
N LEU A 5 56.72 37.07 37.19
CA LEU A 5 56.16 35.92 37.93
C LEU A 5 55.11 36.30 39.00
N ALA A 6 54.98 37.60 39.33
CA ALA A 6 53.98 38.10 40.28
C ALA A 6 52.76 38.74 39.60
N SER A 7 52.68 38.71 38.26
CA SER A 7 51.57 39.33 37.52
C SER A 7 50.45 38.32 37.27
N ASN A 8 49.36 38.42 38.04
CA ASN A 8 48.15 37.63 37.79
C ASN A 8 47.44 38.02 36.47
N GLY A 9 47.83 39.15 35.85
CA GLY A 9 47.36 39.57 34.52
C GLY A 9 48.08 38.90 33.34
N GLY A 10 49.28 38.34 33.53
CA GLY A 10 50.03 37.67 32.47
C GLY A 10 49.49 36.27 32.12
N ASN A 11 49.00 35.54 33.13
CA ASN A 11 48.39 34.23 32.92
C ASN A 11 47.05 34.34 32.19
N PHE A 12 46.30 35.42 32.41
CA PHE A 12 45.08 35.73 31.67
C PHE A 12 45.37 35.98 30.18
N ALA A 13 46.42 36.75 29.86
CA ALA A 13 46.78 37.00 28.45
C ALA A 13 47.21 35.71 27.72
N ILE A 14 47.97 34.84 28.38
CA ILE A 14 48.43 33.57 27.79
C ILE A 14 47.26 32.59 27.63
N THR A 15 46.40 32.45 28.65
CA THR A 15 45.22 31.57 28.57
C THR A 15 44.18 32.08 27.56
N ALA A 16 43.95 33.40 27.50
CA ALA A 16 43.09 34.02 26.50
C ALA A 16 43.65 33.85 25.08
N ALA A 17 44.95 34.05 24.87
CA ALA A 17 45.59 33.86 23.56
C ALA A 17 45.47 32.41 23.04
N LEU A 18 45.42 31.43 23.94
CA LEU A 18 45.26 30.01 23.59
C LEU A 18 43.78 29.62 23.39
N LEU A 19 42.86 30.18 24.18
CA LEU A 19 41.43 29.85 24.14
C LEU A 19 40.64 30.63 23.09
N LEU A 20 41.01 31.88 22.78
CA LEU A 20 40.29 32.72 21.81
C LEU A 20 40.20 32.09 20.41
N PRO A 21 41.30 31.59 19.80
CA PRO A 21 41.23 30.93 18.50
C PRO A 21 40.34 29.68 18.53
N VAL A 22 40.35 28.92 19.63
CA VAL A 22 39.52 27.72 19.79
C VAL A 22 38.05 28.08 19.92
N ALA A 23 37.72 29.13 20.69
CA ALA A 23 36.35 29.61 20.86
C ALA A 23 35.78 30.16 19.54
N PHE A 24 36.55 30.96 18.80
CA PHE A 24 36.15 31.44 17.47
C PHE A 24 36.06 30.32 16.44
N GLY A 25 36.97 29.35 16.48
CA GLY A 25 36.92 28.16 15.64
C GLY A 25 35.67 27.33 15.89
N ALA A 26 35.32 27.10 17.16
CA ALA A 26 34.08 26.39 17.54
C ALA A 26 32.82 27.14 17.09
N GLY A 27 32.81 28.48 17.23
CA GLY A 27 31.72 29.32 16.72
C GLY A 27 31.60 29.29 15.19
N GLY A 28 32.74 29.29 14.48
CA GLY A 28 32.80 29.14 13.03
C GLY A 28 32.21 27.80 12.58
N VAL A 29 32.63 26.70 13.20
CA VAL A 29 32.13 25.35 12.90
C VAL A 29 30.62 25.26 13.12
N ALA A 30 30.07 25.88 14.18
CA ALA A 30 28.64 25.87 14.44
C ALA A 30 27.82 26.55 13.31
N ILE A 31 28.32 27.66 12.78
CA ILE A 31 27.70 28.36 11.64
C ILE A 31 27.78 27.50 10.39
N ASP A 32 28.94 26.91 10.12
CA ASP A 32 29.15 26.08 8.93
C ASP A 32 28.30 24.81 8.95
N VAL A 33 28.17 24.13 10.10
CA VAL A 33 27.27 22.99 10.26
C VAL A 33 25.83 23.37 9.93
N THR A 34 25.40 24.56 10.38
CA THR A 34 24.04 25.07 10.10
C THR A 34 23.86 25.34 8.60
N ASN A 35 24.87 25.95 7.95
CA ASN A 35 24.83 26.23 6.52
C ASN A 35 24.87 24.96 5.68
N MET A 36 25.69 23.98 6.05
CA MET A 36 25.75 22.66 5.41
C MET A 36 24.43 21.89 5.57
N ALA A 37 23.81 21.94 6.75
CA ALA A 37 22.51 21.30 6.98
C ALA A 37 21.40 21.91 6.10
N ARG A 38 21.38 23.24 5.94
CA ARG A 38 20.46 23.92 5.01
C ARG A 38 20.74 23.55 3.56
N ALA A 39 22.01 23.62 3.15
CA ALA A 39 22.44 23.25 1.80
C ALA A 39 22.05 21.81 1.45
N ARG A 40 22.24 20.87 2.38
CA ARG A 40 21.84 19.47 2.22
C ARG A 40 20.33 19.31 2.02
N THR A 41 19.55 20.00 2.84
CA THR A 41 18.08 19.93 2.77
C THR A 41 17.59 20.43 1.41
N HIS A 42 18.05 21.59 0.97
CA HIS A 42 17.68 22.15 -0.33
C HIS A 42 18.16 21.30 -1.52
N LEU A 43 19.37 20.75 -1.44
CA LEU A 43 19.90 19.86 -2.47
C LEU A 43 19.07 18.57 -2.57
N GLN A 44 18.62 18.04 -1.42
CA GLN A 44 17.74 16.88 -1.36
C GLN A 44 16.35 17.20 -1.93
N ASP A 45 15.74 18.32 -1.53
CA ASP A 45 14.43 18.75 -2.04
C ASP A 45 14.44 18.94 -3.57
N ALA A 46 15.52 19.52 -4.10
CA ALA A 46 15.70 19.69 -5.55
C ALA A 46 15.87 18.34 -6.27
N ALA A 47 16.64 17.41 -5.69
CA ALA A 47 16.82 16.07 -6.24
C ALA A 47 15.53 15.25 -6.22
N ASP A 48 14.72 15.37 -5.17
CA ASP A 48 13.43 14.69 -5.04
C ASP A 48 12.39 15.23 -6.03
N ALA A 49 12.31 16.55 -6.20
CA ALA A 49 11.46 17.16 -7.20
C ALA A 49 11.85 16.74 -8.63
N ALA A 50 13.15 16.73 -8.93
CA ALA A 50 13.67 16.34 -10.24
C ALA A 50 13.44 14.85 -10.55
N SER A 51 13.67 13.96 -9.58
CA SER A 51 13.52 12.52 -9.77
C SER A 51 12.05 12.15 -9.97
N LEU A 52 11.14 12.82 -9.25
CA LEU A 52 9.70 12.66 -9.36
C LEU A 52 9.15 13.19 -10.70
N ALA A 53 9.62 14.35 -11.16
CA ALA A 53 9.19 14.91 -12.44
C ALA A 53 9.57 13.98 -13.61
N ALA A 54 10.80 13.46 -13.61
CA ALA A 54 11.25 12.54 -14.65
C ALA A 54 10.56 11.17 -14.58
N SER A 55 10.38 10.59 -13.39
CA SER A 55 9.71 9.29 -13.25
C SER A 55 8.23 9.35 -13.62
N SER A 56 7.54 10.45 -13.31
CA SER A 56 6.13 10.65 -13.66
C SER A 56 5.90 10.84 -15.16
N GLY A 57 6.76 11.59 -15.84
CA GLY A 57 6.68 11.75 -17.30
C GLY A 57 6.95 10.45 -18.06
N LEU A 58 7.93 9.65 -17.61
CA LEU A 58 8.19 8.32 -18.15
C LEU A 58 7.02 7.37 -17.90
N ALA A 59 6.45 7.40 -16.69
CA ALA A 59 5.27 6.60 -16.34
C ALA A 59 4.05 6.95 -17.21
N ASN A 60 3.87 8.21 -17.57
CA ASN A 60 2.74 8.65 -18.40
C ASN A 60 2.99 8.51 -19.91
N LYS A 61 4.15 7.96 -20.33
CA LYS A 61 4.57 7.88 -21.75
C LYS A 61 4.61 9.23 -22.46
N THR A 62 4.75 10.33 -21.73
CA THR A 62 4.78 11.69 -22.29
C THR A 62 6.18 12.10 -22.74
N MET A 63 7.21 11.34 -22.36
CA MET A 63 8.61 11.63 -22.65
C MET A 63 9.42 10.34 -22.78
N THR A 64 10.46 10.40 -23.60
CA THR A 64 11.50 9.36 -23.73
C THR A 64 12.50 9.43 -22.57
N VAL A 65 13.36 8.42 -22.42
CA VAL A 65 14.41 8.42 -21.37
C VAL A 65 15.34 9.62 -21.48
N ASP A 66 15.69 10.03 -22.69
CA ASP A 66 16.58 11.18 -22.89
C ASP A 66 15.89 12.50 -22.55
N GLU A 67 14.62 12.65 -22.94
CA GLU A 67 13.80 13.81 -22.55
C GLU A 67 13.57 13.87 -21.04
N ALA A 68 13.40 12.72 -20.37
CA ALA A 68 13.25 12.66 -18.92
C ALA A 68 14.54 13.07 -18.18
N LYS A 69 15.71 12.73 -18.72
CA LYS A 69 17.00 13.23 -18.18
C LYS A 69 17.12 14.74 -18.33
N LEU A 70 16.70 15.29 -19.47
CA LEU A 70 16.68 16.74 -19.71
C LEU A 70 15.69 17.44 -18.76
N ALA A 71 14.49 16.89 -18.60
CA ALA A 71 13.48 17.42 -17.69
C ALA A 71 13.94 17.38 -16.23
N ALA A 72 14.57 16.28 -15.78
CA ALA A 72 15.16 16.20 -14.44
C ALA A 72 16.16 17.34 -14.19
N ARG A 73 17.05 17.60 -15.16
CA ARG A 73 18.04 18.67 -15.06
C ARG A 73 17.40 20.06 -15.01
N ASP A 74 16.36 20.30 -15.81
CA ASP A 74 15.66 21.59 -15.83
C ASP A 74 14.85 21.85 -14.55
N PHE A 75 14.17 20.83 -14.02
CA PHE A 75 13.49 20.90 -12.72
C PHE A 75 14.47 21.14 -11.59
N PHE A 76 15.59 20.40 -11.56
CA PHE A 76 16.65 20.59 -10.57
C PHE A 76 17.21 22.02 -10.63
N LYS A 77 17.54 22.51 -11.83
CA LYS A 77 17.99 23.89 -12.07
C LYS A 77 16.98 24.92 -11.56
N THR A 78 15.70 24.71 -11.82
CA THR A 78 14.64 25.64 -11.39
C THR A 78 14.50 25.68 -9.86
N GLN A 79 14.56 24.53 -9.19
CA GLN A 79 14.53 24.47 -7.73
C GLN A 79 15.76 25.14 -7.11
N MET A 80 16.96 24.85 -7.63
CA MET A 80 18.19 25.48 -7.19
C MET A 80 18.18 26.99 -7.41
N ARG A 81 17.66 27.48 -8.55
CA ARG A 81 17.50 28.91 -8.81
C ARG A 81 16.59 29.59 -7.79
N ASN A 82 15.52 28.92 -7.35
CA ASN A 82 14.64 29.48 -6.32
C ASN A 82 15.35 29.61 -4.96
N TRP A 83 16.29 28.71 -4.64
CA TRP A 83 17.12 28.82 -3.45
C TRP A 83 18.12 29.98 -3.54
N PHE A 84 18.80 30.16 -4.68
CA PHE A 84 19.78 31.23 -4.89
C PHE A 84 19.18 32.64 -5.09
N ARG A 85 17.85 32.78 -5.16
CA ARG A 85 17.17 34.07 -5.40
C ARG A 85 17.39 35.13 -4.32
N SER A 86 18.06 34.81 -3.21
CA SER A 86 18.49 35.78 -2.20
C SER A 86 19.83 36.46 -2.48
N SER A 87 20.60 36.07 -3.51
CA SER A 87 21.97 36.58 -3.71
C SER A 87 22.38 36.68 -5.18
N GLN A 88 23.25 37.66 -5.45
CA GLN A 88 23.58 38.20 -6.78
C GLN A 88 24.20 37.18 -7.77
N THR A 89 24.16 37.60 -9.04
CA THR A 89 24.69 37.10 -10.34
C THR A 89 25.80 36.02 -10.41
N GLU A 90 26.59 35.75 -9.36
CA GLU A 90 27.61 34.68 -9.36
C GLU A 90 27.03 33.32 -8.91
N GLU A 91 26.02 33.29 -8.04
CA GLU A 91 25.39 32.06 -7.55
C GLU A 91 24.40 31.43 -8.55
N GLN A 92 23.87 32.24 -9.48
CA GLN A 92 23.08 31.72 -10.61
C GLN A 92 23.90 30.80 -11.52
N VAL A 93 25.20 31.09 -11.70
CA VAL A 93 26.10 30.26 -12.52
C VAL A 93 26.38 28.92 -11.83
N ALA A 94 26.49 28.91 -10.49
CA ALA A 94 26.67 27.68 -9.72
C ALA A 94 25.47 26.74 -9.87
N GLY A 95 24.24 27.26 -9.84
CA GLY A 95 23.03 26.45 -10.09
C GLY A 95 22.96 25.85 -11.50
N GLU A 96 23.53 26.52 -12.51
CA GLU A 96 23.61 26.01 -13.88
C GLU A 96 24.67 24.92 -14.06
N THR A 97 25.86 25.11 -13.47
CA THR A 97 26.93 24.09 -13.49
C THR A 97 26.53 22.84 -12.70
N LEU A 98 25.90 23.01 -11.53
CA LEU A 98 25.41 21.89 -10.71
C LEU A 98 24.33 21.06 -11.41
N ALA A 99 23.50 21.70 -12.24
CA ALA A 99 22.50 21.00 -13.05
C ALA A 99 23.12 20.23 -14.22
N GLN A 100 24.27 20.69 -14.76
CA GLN A 100 25.01 19.97 -15.81
C GLN A 100 25.77 18.76 -15.25
N ASP A 101 26.36 18.90 -14.06
CA ASP A 101 27.11 17.84 -13.36
C ASP A 101 26.21 16.84 -12.62
N LEU A 102 24.89 16.98 -12.75
CA LEU A 102 23.91 16.08 -12.15
C LEU A 102 24.01 14.69 -12.79
N ASP A 103 24.29 13.68 -11.96
CA ASP A 103 24.23 12.27 -12.37
C ASP A 103 22.78 11.81 -12.36
N VAL A 104 22.22 11.61 -13.56
CA VAL A 104 20.84 11.15 -13.77
C VAL A 104 20.88 9.78 -14.43
N ASN A 105 20.63 8.75 -13.64
CA ASN A 105 20.54 7.38 -14.12
C ASN A 105 19.07 6.96 -14.22
N VAL A 106 18.66 6.45 -15.38
CA VAL A 106 17.33 5.90 -15.61
C VAL A 106 17.50 4.44 -15.98
N SER A 107 16.93 3.56 -15.16
CA SER A 107 16.90 2.12 -15.40
C SER A 107 15.49 1.71 -15.81
N GLU A 108 15.40 0.89 -16.86
CA GLU A 108 14.17 0.30 -17.36
C GLU A 108 14.09 -1.18 -16.97
N GLU A 109 12.96 -1.58 -16.40
CA GLU A 109 12.65 -2.96 -16.08
C GLU A 109 11.30 -3.33 -16.68
N ALA A 110 11.26 -4.36 -17.53
CA ALA A 110 10.00 -4.89 -18.04
C ALA A 110 9.22 -5.55 -16.89
N ILE A 111 7.97 -5.14 -16.71
CA ILE A 111 7.06 -5.69 -15.70
C ILE A 111 5.87 -6.39 -16.37
N PRO A 112 5.29 -7.41 -15.73
CA PRO A 112 4.21 -8.20 -16.32
C PRO A 112 3.01 -7.33 -16.75
N GLY A 113 2.43 -7.58 -17.93
CA GLY A 113 1.29 -6.80 -18.47
C GLY A 113 1.67 -5.65 -19.41
N ASN A 114 2.74 -5.81 -20.19
CA ASN A 114 3.26 -4.82 -21.16
C ASN A 114 3.62 -3.46 -20.54
N GLY A 115 3.95 -3.46 -19.24
CA GLY A 115 4.43 -2.28 -18.55
C GLY A 115 5.96 -2.24 -18.50
N THR A 116 6.49 -1.04 -18.46
CA THR A 116 7.89 -0.75 -18.13
C THR A 116 7.92 0.05 -16.85
N ARG A 117 8.71 -0.42 -15.88
CA ARG A 117 9.07 0.30 -14.67
C ARG A 117 10.33 1.11 -14.96
N TYR A 118 10.27 2.39 -14.66
CA TYR A 118 11.37 3.33 -14.73
C TYR A 118 11.84 3.64 -13.31
N THR A 119 13.11 3.35 -13.01
CA THR A 119 13.76 3.81 -11.78
C THR A 119 14.68 4.96 -12.14
N VAL A 120 14.34 6.16 -11.68
CA VAL A 120 15.14 7.37 -11.86
C VAL A 120 15.94 7.60 -10.59
N THR A 121 17.27 7.54 -10.69
CA THR A 121 18.21 7.87 -9.63
C THR A 121 18.90 9.17 -9.97
N ILE A 122 18.85 10.13 -9.06
CA ILE A 122 19.54 11.40 -9.17
C ILE A 122 20.57 11.50 -8.04
N ALA A 123 21.81 11.78 -8.38
CA ALA A 123 22.87 12.08 -7.42
C ALA A 123 23.49 13.45 -7.73
N SER A 124 23.62 14.28 -6.69
CA SER A 124 24.23 15.60 -6.78
C SER A 124 25.26 15.78 -5.68
N THR A 125 26.34 16.48 -6.01
CA THR A 125 27.39 16.87 -5.06
C THR A 125 27.65 18.36 -5.21
N MET A 126 27.62 19.09 -4.10
CA MET A 126 27.86 20.52 -4.08
C MET A 126 28.95 20.89 -3.06
N PRO A 127 29.96 21.67 -3.45
CA PRO A 127 30.91 22.24 -2.49
C PRO A 127 30.25 23.38 -1.71
N VAL A 128 30.33 23.33 -0.38
CA VAL A 128 29.92 24.40 0.53
C VAL A 128 31.17 25.09 1.05
N LYS A 129 31.29 26.39 0.76
CA LYS A 129 32.38 27.22 1.27
C LYS A 129 32.20 27.40 2.77
N ILE A 130 33.21 26.99 3.54
CA ILE A 130 33.26 27.19 4.99
C ILE A 130 33.71 28.61 5.35
N ASN A 131 33.26 29.13 6.48
CA ASN A 131 33.61 30.45 6.97
C ASN A 131 35.12 30.59 7.23
N GLY A 132 35.67 31.80 7.05
CA GLY A 132 37.06 32.14 7.37
C GLY A 132 37.47 31.83 8.82
N LEU A 133 36.54 31.87 9.77
CA LEU A 133 36.78 31.48 11.17
C LEU A 133 37.08 29.98 11.31
N THR A 134 36.44 29.15 10.50
CA THR A 134 36.65 27.69 10.46
C THR A 134 37.90 27.34 9.66
N ARG A 135 38.24 28.14 8.64
CA ARG A 135 39.52 28.03 7.93
C ARG A 135 40.72 28.39 8.81
N LEU A 136 40.55 29.29 9.80
CA LEU A 136 41.60 29.67 10.74
C LEU A 136 42.12 28.49 11.57
N ILE A 137 41.27 27.49 11.81
CA ILE A 137 41.65 26.24 12.50
C ILE A 137 42.05 25.11 11.53
N GLY A 138 42.30 25.42 10.25
CA GLY A 138 42.84 24.50 9.26
C GLY A 138 41.82 23.64 8.51
N ALA A 139 40.51 23.91 8.64
CA ALA A 139 39.49 23.21 7.87
C ALA A 139 39.47 23.67 6.40
N SER A 140 39.12 22.76 5.49
CA SER A 140 38.91 23.04 4.06
C SER A 140 37.43 22.96 3.67
N ASP A 141 37.10 23.37 2.44
CA ASP A 141 35.73 23.32 1.92
C ASP A 141 35.13 21.92 2.02
N ALA A 142 33.83 21.86 2.34
CA ALA A 142 33.13 20.62 2.62
C ALA A 142 32.17 20.26 1.49
N MET A 143 32.09 18.98 1.15
CA MET A 143 31.18 18.49 0.12
C MET A 143 29.87 18.00 0.74
N VAL A 144 28.76 18.43 0.17
CA VAL A 144 27.42 17.95 0.53
C VAL A 144 26.90 17.08 -0.60
N HIS A 145 26.39 15.90 -0.24
CA HIS A 145 25.82 14.94 -1.18
C HIS A 145 24.31 14.81 -0.97
N ALA A 146 23.57 14.71 -2.07
CA ALA A 146 22.16 14.34 -2.08
C ALA A 146 21.94 13.19 -3.07
N ARG A 147 21.06 12.25 -2.70
CA ARG A 147 20.67 11.13 -3.56
C ARG A 147 19.17 10.94 -3.45
N SER A 148 18.51 10.94 -4.60
CA SER A 148 17.07 10.69 -4.72
C SER A 148 16.82 9.50 -5.64
N VAL A 149 15.83 8.68 -5.30
CA VAL A 149 15.37 7.57 -6.12
C VAL A 149 13.86 7.65 -6.26
N SER A 150 13.37 7.76 -7.49
CA SER A 150 11.95 7.76 -7.79
C SER A 150 11.61 6.63 -8.76
N LYS A 151 10.43 6.02 -8.58
CA LYS A 151 9.95 4.90 -9.39
C LYS A 151 8.65 5.30 -10.08
N GLY A 152 8.61 5.16 -11.40
CA GLY A 152 7.44 5.37 -12.23
C GLY A 152 7.11 4.10 -13.02
N SER A 153 5.84 3.85 -13.32
CA SER A 153 5.42 2.67 -14.06
C SER A 153 4.41 3.07 -15.13
N THR A 154 4.58 2.54 -16.34
CA THR A 154 3.64 2.75 -17.45
C THR A 154 2.37 1.91 -17.36
N VAL A 155 2.27 1.11 -16.31
CA VAL A 155 1.06 0.32 -16.07
C VAL A 155 -0.03 1.25 -15.57
N THR A 156 -1.10 1.33 -16.35
CA THR A 156 -2.36 2.00 -16.02
C THR A 156 -3.27 1.14 -15.14
N LYS A 157 -2.78 0.04 -14.54
CA LYS A 157 -3.57 -0.87 -13.72
C LYS A 157 -3.17 -0.77 -12.26
N ASN A 158 -4.14 -0.65 -11.35
CA ASN A 158 -3.88 -0.66 -9.91
C ASN A 158 -3.73 -2.11 -9.41
N ALA A 159 -2.87 -2.28 -8.40
CA ALA A 159 -2.71 -3.54 -7.69
C ALA A 159 -3.89 -3.78 -6.73
N LEU A 160 -4.25 -5.04 -6.55
CA LEU A 160 -5.39 -5.46 -5.73
C LEU A 160 -5.05 -6.71 -4.93
N SER A 161 -5.34 -6.68 -3.63
CA SER A 161 -5.30 -7.83 -2.73
C SER A 161 -6.70 -8.08 -2.19
N MET A 162 -7.27 -9.26 -2.44
CA MET A 162 -8.62 -9.59 -1.98
C MET A 162 -8.61 -10.85 -1.12
N PHE A 163 -9.28 -10.79 0.03
CA PHE A 163 -9.41 -11.93 0.94
C PHE A 163 -10.89 -12.27 1.14
N LEU A 164 -11.27 -13.51 0.81
CA LEU A 164 -12.62 -14.01 1.01
C LEU A 164 -12.77 -14.59 2.42
N VAL A 165 -13.80 -14.19 3.14
CA VAL A 165 -14.19 -14.74 4.45
C VAL A 165 -15.54 -15.43 4.27
N LEU A 166 -15.52 -16.76 4.16
CA LEU A 166 -16.63 -17.57 3.65
C LEU A 166 -17.26 -18.44 4.74
N ASP A 167 -18.58 -18.32 4.89
CA ASP A 167 -19.34 -19.18 5.78
C ASP A 167 -19.46 -20.60 5.21
N GLN A 168 -19.11 -21.60 6.02
CA GLN A 168 -19.34 -23.03 5.73
C GLN A 168 -20.09 -23.71 6.87
N SER A 169 -20.86 -22.96 7.67
CA SER A 169 -21.72 -23.49 8.72
C SER A 169 -22.78 -24.45 8.16
N GLY A 170 -23.44 -25.20 9.04
CA GLY A 170 -24.45 -26.20 8.65
C GLY A 170 -25.61 -25.61 7.83
N SER A 171 -26.02 -24.37 8.10
CA SER A 171 -27.10 -23.68 7.37
C SER A 171 -26.78 -23.50 5.89
N MET A 172 -25.50 -23.40 5.52
CA MET A 172 -25.06 -23.32 4.12
C MET A 172 -25.34 -24.60 3.31
N GLY A 173 -25.72 -25.70 3.96
CA GLY A 173 -26.14 -26.94 3.31
C GLY A 173 -27.59 -26.93 2.81
N GLU A 174 -28.39 -25.96 3.24
CA GLU A 174 -29.81 -25.90 2.90
C GLU A 174 -30.05 -25.60 1.42
N PRO A 175 -31.10 -26.17 0.80
CA PRO A 175 -31.48 -25.85 -0.57
C PRO A 175 -32.01 -24.41 -0.68
N THR A 176 -31.71 -23.79 -1.81
CA THR A 176 -32.27 -22.51 -2.23
C THR A 176 -33.57 -22.73 -3.01
N ASP A 177 -34.20 -21.64 -3.43
CA ASP A 177 -35.33 -21.62 -4.35
C ASP A 177 -34.92 -21.75 -5.82
N GLN A 178 -33.61 -21.66 -6.12
CA GLN A 178 -33.11 -21.73 -7.47
C GLN A 178 -32.83 -23.18 -7.90
N ARG A 179 -33.44 -23.56 -9.01
CA ARG A 179 -33.25 -24.89 -9.62
C ARG A 179 -31.79 -25.04 -10.07
N ASP A 180 -31.20 -26.19 -9.77
CA ASP A 180 -29.86 -26.53 -10.23
C ASP A 180 -29.92 -26.91 -11.72
N PRO A 181 -29.26 -26.16 -12.64
CA PRO A 181 -29.24 -26.50 -14.06
C PRO A 181 -28.49 -27.81 -14.36
N ALA A 182 -27.60 -28.25 -13.47
CA ALA A 182 -26.89 -29.52 -13.60
C ALA A 182 -27.66 -30.71 -13.00
N ALA A 183 -28.74 -30.47 -12.25
CA ALA A 183 -29.52 -31.54 -11.64
C ALA A 183 -30.41 -32.24 -12.66
N ASN A 184 -30.27 -33.57 -12.75
CA ASN A 184 -31.15 -34.45 -13.53
C ASN A 184 -32.50 -34.64 -12.81
N CYS A 185 -33.30 -33.57 -12.79
CA CYS A 185 -34.66 -33.57 -12.26
C CYS A 185 -35.67 -33.25 -13.36
N ALA A 186 -36.86 -33.83 -13.30
CA ALA A 186 -38.00 -33.44 -14.13
C ALA A 186 -38.55 -32.07 -13.69
N ASP A 187 -39.19 -31.35 -14.60
CA ASP A 187 -39.85 -30.08 -14.28
C ASP A 187 -40.97 -30.28 -13.25
N GLY A 188 -41.04 -29.38 -12.27
CA GLY A 188 -41.97 -29.48 -11.14
C GLY A 188 -41.53 -30.40 -9.99
N ASN A 189 -40.36 -31.05 -10.08
CA ASN A 189 -39.82 -31.85 -8.97
C ASN A 189 -39.37 -30.96 -7.80
N LYS A 190 -39.98 -31.15 -6.62
CA LYS A 190 -39.73 -30.37 -5.39
C LYS A 190 -38.64 -30.97 -4.48
N ALA A 191 -37.95 -32.03 -4.90
CA ALA A 191 -36.91 -32.64 -4.08
C ALA A 191 -35.72 -31.67 -3.88
N ALA A 192 -35.17 -31.59 -2.66
CA ALA A 192 -34.07 -30.67 -2.33
C ALA A 192 -32.85 -30.82 -3.25
N LYS A 193 -32.57 -32.04 -3.75
CA LYS A 193 -31.49 -32.33 -4.71
C LYS A 193 -31.65 -31.66 -6.09
N CYS A 194 -32.83 -31.12 -6.39
CA CYS A 194 -33.13 -30.43 -7.65
C CYS A 194 -32.84 -28.94 -7.60
N TYR A 195 -32.46 -28.43 -6.42
CA TYR A 195 -32.20 -27.03 -6.16
C TYR A 195 -30.75 -26.86 -5.71
N LEU A 196 -30.16 -25.71 -6.04
CA LEU A 196 -28.81 -25.37 -5.59
C LEU A 196 -28.82 -25.25 -4.07
N SER A 197 -27.86 -25.87 -3.39
CA SER A 197 -27.61 -25.55 -1.98
C SER A 197 -27.03 -24.13 -1.85
N LYS A 198 -27.19 -23.52 -0.67
CA LYS A 198 -26.61 -22.20 -0.41
C LYS A 198 -25.09 -22.18 -0.67
N MET A 199 -24.39 -23.25 -0.29
CA MET A 199 -22.98 -23.47 -0.58
C MET A 199 -22.69 -23.57 -2.09
N ALA A 200 -23.52 -24.27 -2.86
CA ALA A 200 -23.36 -24.34 -4.31
C ALA A 200 -23.53 -22.94 -4.95
N SER A 201 -24.51 -22.16 -4.49
CA SER A 201 -24.70 -20.78 -4.93
C SER A 201 -23.50 -19.89 -4.59
N LEU A 202 -22.91 -20.03 -3.39
CA LEU A 202 -21.68 -19.35 -3.02
C LEU A 202 -20.52 -19.71 -3.97
N LYS A 203 -20.30 -20.99 -4.26
CA LYS A 203 -19.22 -21.44 -5.16
C LYS A 203 -19.37 -20.82 -6.56
N LEU A 204 -20.59 -20.76 -7.09
CA LEU A 204 -20.88 -20.11 -8.37
C LEU A 204 -20.64 -18.59 -8.32
N ALA A 205 -21.06 -17.92 -7.24
CA ALA A 205 -20.86 -16.49 -7.05
C ALA A 205 -19.37 -16.12 -6.98
N VAL A 206 -18.56 -16.90 -6.26
CA VAL A 206 -17.09 -16.73 -6.22
C VAL A 206 -16.46 -17.02 -7.58
N ALA A 207 -16.94 -18.02 -8.32
CA ALA A 207 -16.47 -18.29 -9.66
C ALA A 207 -16.69 -17.09 -10.60
N ASP A 208 -17.86 -16.45 -10.54
CA ASP A 208 -18.16 -15.26 -11.36
C ASP A 208 -17.29 -14.06 -10.95
N LEU A 209 -17.16 -13.78 -9.65
CA LEU A 209 -16.26 -12.77 -9.10
C LEU A 209 -14.83 -12.94 -9.65
N PHE A 210 -14.30 -14.16 -9.56
CA PHE A 210 -12.96 -14.47 -10.04
C PHE A 210 -12.86 -14.44 -11.56
N GLY A 211 -13.94 -14.77 -12.28
CA GLY A 211 -14.03 -14.54 -13.73
C GLY A 211 -13.84 -13.07 -14.09
N GLN A 212 -14.50 -12.15 -13.38
CA GLN A 212 -14.32 -10.71 -13.58
C GLN A 212 -12.88 -10.27 -13.33
N LEU A 213 -12.25 -10.74 -12.25
CA LEU A 213 -10.85 -10.40 -11.93
C LEU A 213 -9.88 -10.95 -12.98
N ASN A 214 -10.05 -12.22 -13.40
CA ASN A 214 -9.18 -12.84 -14.40
C ASN A 214 -9.32 -12.20 -15.79
N ASN A 215 -10.52 -11.78 -16.18
CA ASN A 215 -10.73 -11.04 -17.43
C ASN A 215 -9.97 -9.71 -17.43
N ASN A 216 -9.84 -9.07 -16.27
CA ASN A 216 -9.13 -7.80 -16.11
C ASN A 216 -7.63 -7.98 -15.80
N ASP A 217 -7.19 -9.16 -15.38
CA ASP A 217 -5.79 -9.48 -15.11
C ASP A 217 -5.39 -10.85 -15.70
N ALA A 218 -5.43 -10.95 -17.03
CA ALA A 218 -5.14 -12.19 -17.76
C ALA A 218 -3.75 -12.78 -17.42
N ASN A 219 -2.79 -11.94 -17.03
CA ASN A 219 -1.42 -12.34 -16.68
C ASN A 219 -1.22 -12.57 -15.18
N LYS A 220 -2.27 -12.42 -14.35
CA LYS A 220 -2.22 -12.63 -12.89
C LYS A 220 -1.10 -11.81 -12.24
N ALA A 221 -0.94 -10.58 -12.70
CA ALA A 221 0.16 -9.71 -12.34
C ALA A 221 -0.21 -8.69 -11.26
N TYR A 222 -1.49 -8.36 -11.15
CA TYR A 222 -2.00 -7.24 -10.36
C TYR A 222 -2.90 -7.69 -9.23
N VAL A 223 -3.55 -8.85 -9.37
CA VAL A 223 -4.49 -9.39 -8.40
C VAL A 223 -3.83 -10.49 -7.58
N ARG A 224 -3.91 -10.37 -6.25
CA ARG A 224 -3.66 -11.46 -5.30
C ARG A 224 -4.94 -11.81 -4.57
N THR A 225 -5.22 -13.08 -4.43
CA THR A 225 -6.40 -13.54 -3.68
C THR A 225 -6.06 -14.57 -2.62
N GLY A 226 -6.80 -14.51 -1.52
CA GLY A 226 -6.79 -15.49 -0.44
C GLY A 226 -8.21 -15.81 -0.01
N ALA A 227 -8.39 -16.92 0.67
CA ALA A 227 -9.68 -17.32 1.22
C ALA A 227 -9.51 -17.99 2.58
N VAL A 228 -10.44 -17.72 3.47
CA VAL A 228 -10.60 -18.40 4.76
C VAL A 228 -12.06 -18.72 4.93
N SER A 229 -12.34 -19.89 5.47
CA SER A 229 -13.68 -20.30 5.82
C SER A 229 -13.84 -20.48 7.31
N TYR A 230 -15.08 -20.44 7.78
CA TYR A 230 -15.41 -20.65 9.17
C TYR A 230 -16.69 -21.45 9.34
N SER A 231 -16.75 -22.18 10.44
CA SER A 231 -17.98 -22.70 11.00
C SER A 231 -17.95 -22.54 12.52
N THR A 232 -17.82 -23.62 13.28
CA THR A 232 -17.65 -23.60 14.74
C THR A 232 -16.37 -22.86 15.17
N ALA A 233 -15.40 -22.76 14.27
CA ALA A 233 -14.18 -21.97 14.38
C ALA A 233 -13.67 -21.66 12.95
N MET A 234 -12.63 -20.83 12.84
CA MET A 234 -11.94 -20.67 11.56
C MET A 234 -11.26 -21.97 11.11
N MET A 235 -11.26 -22.21 9.81
CA MET A 235 -10.42 -23.22 9.18
C MET A 235 -9.06 -22.62 8.84
N GLU A 236 -8.11 -23.48 8.47
CA GLU A 236 -6.82 -23.03 7.95
C GLU A 236 -7.04 -22.12 6.72
N PRO A 237 -6.48 -20.90 6.69
CA PRO A 237 -6.62 -20.00 5.56
C PRO A 237 -5.72 -20.42 4.40
N SER A 238 -6.12 -20.11 3.17
CA SER A 238 -5.18 -20.11 2.04
C SER A 238 -4.25 -18.91 2.14
N ALA A 239 -2.99 -19.06 1.71
CA ALA A 239 -2.12 -17.92 1.51
C ALA A 239 -2.68 -16.98 0.43
N LEU A 240 -2.34 -15.69 0.50
CA LEU A 240 -2.50 -14.76 -0.62
C LEU A 240 -1.58 -15.22 -1.75
N ASP A 241 -2.15 -15.44 -2.93
CA ASP A 241 -1.41 -15.89 -4.10
C ASP A 241 -1.84 -15.14 -5.36
N TRP A 242 -0.97 -15.12 -6.37
CA TRP A 242 -1.21 -14.40 -7.63
C TRP A 242 -2.35 -15.03 -8.44
N GLY A 243 -3.32 -14.19 -8.81
CA GLY A 243 -4.55 -14.60 -9.46
C GLY A 243 -5.55 -15.23 -8.49
N THR A 244 -6.46 -16.05 -9.02
CA THR A 244 -7.61 -16.57 -8.26
C THR A 244 -7.62 -18.09 -8.05
N SER A 245 -6.63 -18.80 -8.60
CA SER A 245 -6.67 -20.26 -8.68
C SER A 245 -6.60 -20.94 -7.30
N ALA A 246 -5.73 -20.48 -6.39
CA ALA A 246 -5.61 -21.04 -5.05
C ALA A 246 -6.89 -20.82 -4.22
N ALA A 247 -7.41 -19.59 -4.20
CA ALA A 247 -8.64 -19.26 -3.51
C ALA A 247 -9.86 -19.99 -4.11
N MET A 248 -9.88 -20.25 -5.43
CA MET A 248 -10.94 -21.01 -6.07
C MET A 248 -10.90 -22.49 -5.67
N THR A 249 -9.71 -23.09 -5.64
CA THR A 249 -9.52 -24.47 -5.14
C THR A 249 -9.98 -24.59 -3.69
N TYR A 250 -9.63 -23.62 -2.85
CA TYR A 250 -10.11 -23.54 -1.46
C TYR A 250 -11.64 -23.49 -1.38
N THR A 251 -12.25 -22.59 -2.16
CA THR A 251 -13.71 -22.39 -2.19
C THR A 251 -14.44 -23.65 -2.67
N ASN A 252 -13.90 -24.35 -3.67
CA ASN A 252 -14.49 -25.59 -4.18
C ASN A 252 -14.46 -26.73 -3.16
N ALA A 253 -13.47 -26.74 -2.25
CA ALA A 253 -13.33 -27.74 -1.21
C ALA A 253 -14.28 -27.53 0.00
N LEU A 254 -14.99 -26.40 0.06
CA LEU A 254 -15.89 -26.09 1.19
C LEU A 254 -17.04 -27.08 1.30
N ALA A 255 -17.31 -27.49 2.54
CA ALA A 255 -18.37 -28.43 2.89
C ALA A 255 -19.14 -27.90 4.11
N PRO A 256 -20.49 -27.75 4.01
CA PRO A 256 -21.31 -27.24 5.11
C PRO A 256 -21.23 -28.13 6.34
N LYS A 257 -20.88 -27.56 7.49
CA LYS A 257 -20.81 -28.28 8.78
C LYS A 257 -20.78 -27.34 9.97
N GLY A 258 -21.29 -27.79 11.11
CA GLY A 258 -21.08 -27.15 12.40
C GLY A 258 -21.88 -25.86 12.61
N ASN A 259 -21.44 -25.11 13.62
CA ASN A 259 -22.04 -23.84 14.05
C ASN A 259 -21.40 -22.65 13.31
N THR A 260 -21.58 -21.43 13.81
CA THR A 260 -21.13 -20.21 13.14
C THR A 260 -20.37 -19.30 14.11
N ASP A 261 -19.08 -19.08 13.82
CA ASP A 261 -18.15 -18.17 14.49
C ASP A 261 -17.22 -17.52 13.46
N SER A 262 -17.57 -16.32 13.03
CA SER A 262 -16.82 -15.55 12.03
C SER A 262 -15.57 -14.85 12.57
N SER A 263 -15.42 -14.75 13.90
CA SER A 263 -14.44 -13.87 14.55
C SER A 263 -13.00 -14.18 14.14
N GLY A 264 -12.59 -15.44 14.24
CA GLY A 264 -11.23 -15.87 13.89
C GLY A 264 -10.93 -15.71 12.40
N ALA A 265 -11.89 -16.04 11.53
CA ALA A 265 -11.69 -15.97 10.09
C ALA A 265 -11.58 -14.52 9.59
N PHE A 266 -12.42 -13.62 10.11
CA PHE A 266 -12.31 -12.21 9.78
C PHE A 266 -10.97 -11.62 10.26
N ALA A 267 -10.56 -11.95 11.50
CA ALA A 267 -9.28 -11.52 12.03
C ALA A 267 -8.09 -12.01 11.18
N ALA A 268 -8.13 -13.27 10.72
CA ALA A 268 -7.09 -13.83 9.86
C ALA A 268 -7.01 -13.12 8.50
N ALA A 269 -8.15 -12.80 7.89
CA ALA A 269 -8.18 -12.04 6.63
C ALA A 269 -7.60 -10.62 6.80
N TYR A 270 -7.98 -9.93 7.88
CA TYR A 270 -7.41 -8.63 8.24
C TYR A 270 -5.89 -8.71 8.44
N GLN A 271 -5.40 -9.69 9.20
CA GLN A 271 -3.97 -9.86 9.44
C GLN A 271 -3.19 -10.19 8.17
N ALA A 272 -3.72 -11.08 7.31
CA ALA A 272 -3.07 -11.45 6.06
C ALA A 272 -2.95 -10.27 5.11
N LEU A 273 -4.00 -9.46 4.98
CA LEU A 273 -3.97 -8.24 4.17
C LEU A 273 -3.13 -7.13 4.83
N GLY A 274 -3.14 -7.02 6.15
CA GLY A 274 -2.39 -6.01 6.91
C GLY A 274 -0.89 -6.26 6.94
N ALA A 275 -0.44 -7.49 6.64
CA ALA A 275 0.97 -7.86 6.67
C ALA A 275 1.83 -7.02 5.71
N HIS A 276 3.01 -6.60 6.18
CA HIS A 276 3.98 -5.85 5.35
C HIS A 276 4.39 -6.64 4.10
N SER A 277 4.50 -7.97 4.24
CA SER A 277 4.84 -8.89 3.15
C SER A 277 3.88 -8.81 1.96
N GLU A 278 2.60 -8.47 2.17
CA GLU A 278 1.66 -8.33 1.07
C GLU A 278 1.95 -7.07 0.25
N ASN A 279 2.29 -5.95 0.92
CA ASN A 279 2.72 -4.74 0.22
C ASN A 279 4.04 -4.98 -0.52
N GLU A 280 4.99 -5.68 0.09
CA GLU A 280 6.27 -6.04 -0.55
C GLU A 280 6.07 -6.93 -1.77
N ALA A 281 5.15 -7.90 -1.72
CA ALA A 281 4.86 -8.77 -2.84
C ALA A 281 4.42 -7.98 -4.09
N HIS A 282 3.51 -7.02 -3.92
CA HIS A 282 3.10 -6.11 -5.00
C HIS A 282 4.20 -5.12 -5.40
N GLN A 283 4.94 -4.57 -4.43
CA GLN A 283 6.03 -3.64 -4.72
C GLN A 283 7.14 -4.31 -5.55
N ASN A 284 7.46 -5.56 -5.27
CA ASN A 284 8.46 -6.32 -6.01
C ASN A 284 7.94 -6.65 -7.42
N ARG A 285 6.70 -7.13 -7.56
CA ARG A 285 6.16 -7.57 -8.86
C ARG A 285 5.74 -6.44 -9.78
N THR A 286 5.04 -5.43 -9.28
CA THR A 286 4.46 -4.34 -10.09
C THR A 286 4.92 -2.95 -9.65
N GLY A 287 5.47 -2.81 -8.44
CA GLY A 287 5.95 -1.52 -7.93
C GLY A 287 4.82 -0.63 -7.40
N LEU A 288 3.64 -1.23 -7.23
CA LEU A 288 2.42 -0.57 -6.81
C LEU A 288 2.05 -1.02 -5.40
N THR A 289 1.37 -0.13 -4.68
CA THR A 289 0.70 -0.49 -3.42
C THR A 289 -0.71 -1.01 -3.74
N PRO A 290 -1.10 -2.18 -3.24
CA PRO A 290 -2.40 -2.76 -3.54
C PRO A 290 -3.52 -2.06 -2.78
N LYS A 291 -4.69 -1.95 -3.42
CA LYS A 291 -5.97 -1.76 -2.71
C LYS A 291 -6.40 -3.08 -2.09
N LYS A 292 -6.84 -3.03 -0.83
CA LYS A 292 -7.10 -4.21 -0.01
C LYS A 292 -8.59 -4.38 0.20
N PHE A 293 -9.09 -5.57 -0.09
CA PHE A 293 -10.51 -5.90 -0.06
C PHE A 293 -10.76 -7.12 0.80
N ILE A 294 -11.74 -7.04 1.69
CA ILE A 294 -12.29 -8.19 2.41
C ILE A 294 -13.70 -8.42 1.88
N VAL A 295 -13.99 -9.62 1.41
CA VAL A 295 -15.36 -10.01 1.04
C VAL A 295 -15.85 -11.00 2.08
N PHE A 296 -16.74 -10.54 2.95
CA PHE A 296 -17.27 -11.31 4.07
C PHE A 296 -18.71 -11.73 3.82
N MET A 297 -18.98 -13.03 3.88
CA MET A 297 -20.31 -13.58 3.67
C MET A 297 -20.76 -14.43 4.85
N THR A 298 -22.05 -14.35 5.19
CA THR A 298 -22.75 -15.30 6.07
C THR A 298 -24.19 -15.52 5.62
N ASP A 299 -24.74 -16.70 5.89
CA ASP A 299 -26.16 -17.01 5.77
C ASP A 299 -26.90 -17.06 7.10
N GLY A 300 -26.23 -16.72 8.20
CA GLY A 300 -26.71 -16.93 9.56
C GLY A 300 -26.19 -15.89 10.55
N GLU A 301 -26.27 -16.25 11.82
CA GLU A 301 -25.80 -15.43 12.95
C GLU A 301 -24.68 -16.19 13.64
N ASN A 302 -23.71 -15.46 14.21
CA ASN A 302 -22.75 -16.12 15.07
C ASN A 302 -23.46 -16.66 16.31
N ASN A 303 -23.29 -17.95 16.58
CA ASN A 303 -23.92 -18.65 17.68
C ASN A 303 -22.92 -19.48 18.49
N TYR A 304 -21.63 -19.32 18.19
CA TYR A 304 -20.54 -20.03 18.81
C TYR A 304 -19.33 -19.12 18.98
N TYR A 305 -18.59 -19.29 20.06
CA TYR A 305 -17.38 -18.54 20.35
C TYR A 305 -16.53 -19.30 21.37
N ASN A 306 -15.21 -19.35 21.17
CA ASN A 306 -14.29 -19.99 22.13
C ASN A 306 -14.71 -21.39 22.59
N LYS A 307 -15.10 -22.24 21.63
CA LYS A 307 -15.52 -23.63 21.87
C LYS A 307 -16.81 -23.79 22.70
N LYS A 308 -17.65 -22.75 22.76
CA LYS A 308 -18.92 -22.74 23.50
C LYS A 308 -20.01 -22.03 22.70
N LYS A 309 -21.27 -22.34 23.00
CA LYS A 309 -22.41 -21.59 22.45
C LYS A 309 -22.32 -20.14 22.91
N ASP A 310 -22.40 -19.21 21.97
CA ASP A 310 -22.44 -17.79 22.26
C ASP A 310 -23.89 -17.33 22.45
N THR A 311 -24.12 -16.60 23.52
CA THR A 311 -25.40 -15.96 23.85
C THR A 311 -25.23 -14.49 24.22
N SER A 312 -23.98 -14.03 24.30
CA SER A 312 -23.61 -12.67 24.68
C SER A 312 -23.27 -11.78 23.48
N GLY A 313 -23.17 -12.36 22.27
CA GLY A 313 -22.69 -11.64 21.08
C GLY A 313 -21.18 -11.39 21.14
N ALA A 314 -20.42 -12.25 21.80
CA ALA A 314 -18.98 -12.12 21.92
C ALA A 314 -18.27 -12.34 20.57
N SER A 315 -18.73 -13.31 19.77
CA SER A 315 -18.24 -13.52 18.41
C SER A 315 -18.52 -12.30 17.53
N ASP A 316 -19.74 -11.75 17.56
CA ASP A 316 -20.11 -10.53 16.84
C ASP A 316 -19.21 -9.35 17.21
N ASN A 317 -19.01 -9.11 18.51
CA ASN A 317 -18.15 -8.04 18.99
C ASN A 317 -16.70 -8.22 18.53
N ALA A 318 -16.17 -9.45 18.56
CA ALA A 318 -14.83 -9.76 18.08
C ALA A 318 -14.71 -9.52 16.57
N THR A 319 -15.68 -9.98 15.78
CA THR A 319 -15.75 -9.73 14.33
C THR A 319 -15.79 -8.22 14.04
N LEU A 320 -16.67 -7.47 14.69
CA LEU A 320 -16.82 -6.02 14.49
C LEU A 320 -15.57 -5.23 14.90
N ASN A 321 -14.84 -5.69 15.91
CA ASN A 321 -13.56 -5.08 16.30
C ASN A 321 -12.53 -5.20 15.17
N SER A 322 -12.39 -6.38 14.56
CA SER A 322 -11.51 -6.57 13.41
C SER A 322 -12.02 -5.83 12.16
N CYS A 323 -13.33 -5.79 11.91
CA CYS A 323 -13.91 -4.98 10.82
C CYS A 323 -13.56 -3.50 10.98
N SER A 324 -13.66 -2.98 12.20
CA SER A 324 -13.35 -1.58 12.50
C SER A 324 -11.86 -1.27 12.31
N GLN A 325 -10.96 -2.20 12.64
CA GLN A 325 -9.53 -2.06 12.38
C GLN A 325 -9.22 -2.09 10.88
N ALA A 326 -9.78 -3.06 10.15
CA ALA A 326 -9.62 -3.14 8.70
C ALA A 326 -10.03 -1.84 7.99
N LYS A 327 -11.19 -1.27 8.39
CA LYS A 327 -11.67 0.02 7.85
C LYS A 327 -10.75 1.19 8.19
N LYS A 328 -10.24 1.25 9.42
CA LYS A 328 -9.27 2.29 9.84
C LYS A 328 -7.97 2.21 9.06
N ASP A 329 -7.54 1.01 8.71
CA ASP A 329 -6.32 0.78 7.93
C ASP A 329 -6.55 0.93 6.40
N GLY A 330 -7.72 1.42 5.99
CA GLY A 330 -8.04 1.72 4.60
C GLY A 330 -8.39 0.51 3.74
N MET A 331 -8.77 -0.62 4.35
CA MET A 331 -9.30 -1.78 3.63
C MET A 331 -10.80 -1.60 3.33
N GLU A 332 -11.23 -1.99 2.14
CA GLU A 332 -12.64 -2.01 1.76
C GLU A 332 -13.27 -3.34 2.17
N VAL A 333 -14.31 -3.28 2.99
CA VAL A 333 -15.02 -4.46 3.52
C VAL A 333 -16.37 -4.56 2.83
N TYR A 334 -16.45 -5.48 1.87
CA TYR A 334 -17.68 -5.91 1.23
C TYR A 334 -18.33 -7.00 2.07
N THR A 335 -19.64 -6.90 2.29
CA THR A 335 -20.39 -7.87 3.08
C THR A 335 -21.61 -8.37 2.32
N VAL A 336 -21.87 -9.68 2.40
CA VAL A 336 -22.99 -10.32 1.71
C VAL A 336 -23.79 -11.18 2.68
N ALA A 337 -25.01 -10.75 2.96
CA ALA A 337 -25.98 -11.45 3.80
C ALA A 337 -26.85 -12.34 2.92
N PHE A 338 -26.67 -13.65 2.97
CA PHE A 338 -27.36 -14.56 2.06
C PHE A 338 -28.47 -15.35 2.74
N LYS A 339 -29.74 -14.95 2.55
CA LYS A 339 -30.89 -15.49 3.30
C LYS A 339 -30.67 -15.48 4.82
N ALA A 340 -29.89 -14.50 5.29
CA ALA A 340 -29.53 -14.37 6.69
C ALA A 340 -30.67 -13.74 7.49
N PRO A 341 -30.85 -14.12 8.76
CA PRO A 341 -31.77 -13.46 9.68
C PRO A 341 -31.29 -12.04 10.06
N ASP A 342 -32.14 -11.30 10.77
CA ASP A 342 -31.91 -9.88 11.06
C ASP A 342 -30.63 -9.61 11.86
N ALA A 343 -30.21 -10.49 12.79
CA ALA A 343 -28.96 -10.23 13.52
C ALA A 343 -27.74 -10.43 12.60
N GLY A 344 -27.78 -11.42 11.70
CA GLY A 344 -26.75 -11.62 10.68
C GLY A 344 -26.64 -10.42 9.73
N LYS A 345 -27.80 -9.89 9.28
CA LYS A 345 -27.86 -8.65 8.48
C LYS A 345 -27.30 -7.45 9.26
N LYS A 346 -27.60 -7.33 10.55
CA LYS A 346 -27.09 -6.26 11.42
C LYS A 346 -25.58 -6.34 11.59
N LEU A 347 -25.02 -7.52 11.81
CA LEU A 347 -23.57 -7.74 11.89
C LEU A 347 -22.88 -7.31 10.59
N LEU A 348 -23.37 -7.81 9.46
CA LEU A 348 -22.76 -7.55 8.16
C LEU A 348 -22.86 -6.07 7.76
N SER A 349 -24.03 -5.45 7.93
CA SER A 349 -24.20 -4.02 7.64
C SER A 349 -23.32 -3.12 8.52
N ALA A 350 -23.09 -3.47 9.78
CA ALA A 350 -22.17 -2.74 10.66
C ALA A 350 -20.69 -2.97 10.31
N CYS A 351 -20.35 -4.17 9.82
CA CYS A 351 -19.00 -4.53 9.41
C CYS A 351 -18.60 -3.87 8.07
N ALA A 352 -19.54 -3.73 7.13
CA ALA A 352 -19.33 -3.12 5.82
C ALA A 352 -18.65 -1.73 5.90
N THR A 353 -17.91 -1.36 4.85
CA THR A 353 -17.33 -0.01 4.74
C THR A 353 -18.40 1.08 4.76
N ASP A 354 -19.45 0.90 3.96
CA ASP A 354 -20.62 1.77 3.89
C ASP A 354 -21.83 0.97 3.36
N SER A 355 -22.95 1.66 3.14
CA SER A 355 -24.18 1.04 2.63
C SER A 355 -24.05 0.45 1.22
N ALA A 356 -23.14 0.96 0.37
CA ALA A 356 -22.90 0.42 -0.97
C ALA A 356 -22.03 -0.86 -0.95
N HIS A 357 -21.34 -1.11 0.16
CA HIS A 357 -20.55 -2.33 0.39
C HIS A 357 -21.34 -3.44 1.11
N PHE A 358 -22.61 -3.20 1.45
CA PHE A 358 -23.49 -4.20 2.04
C PHE A 358 -24.50 -4.71 1.01
N PHE A 359 -24.57 -6.03 0.86
CA PHE A 359 -25.50 -6.69 -0.03
C PHE A 359 -26.37 -7.68 0.74
N ALA A 360 -27.69 -7.49 0.68
CA ALA A 360 -28.66 -8.47 1.15
C ALA A 360 -29.17 -9.30 -0.03
N ALA A 361 -28.82 -10.58 -0.06
CA ALA A 361 -29.19 -11.53 -1.09
C ALA A 361 -30.24 -12.51 -0.56
N GLU A 362 -31.48 -12.43 -1.05
CA GLU A 362 -32.57 -13.31 -0.60
C GLU A 362 -32.70 -14.60 -1.45
N ASN A 363 -31.98 -14.67 -2.57
CA ASN A 363 -31.95 -15.83 -3.47
C ASN A 363 -30.60 -15.97 -4.18
N ALA A 364 -30.35 -17.13 -4.80
CA ALA A 364 -29.07 -17.43 -5.42
C ALA A 364 -28.69 -16.47 -6.57
N ALA A 365 -29.68 -15.98 -7.34
CA ALA A 365 -29.44 -15.00 -8.39
C ALA A 365 -28.93 -13.66 -7.82
N SER A 366 -29.54 -13.17 -6.74
CA SER A 366 -29.10 -11.95 -6.05
C SER A 366 -27.73 -12.08 -5.41
N LEU A 367 -27.37 -13.28 -4.93
CA LEU A 367 -26.02 -13.58 -4.44
C LEU A 367 -24.98 -13.49 -5.56
N ILE A 368 -25.25 -14.13 -6.69
CA ILE A 368 -24.35 -14.08 -7.87
C ILE A 368 -24.22 -12.63 -8.36
N ALA A 369 -25.32 -11.89 -8.42
CA ALA A 369 -25.30 -10.47 -8.81
C ALA A 369 -24.46 -9.61 -7.86
N ALA A 370 -24.55 -9.83 -6.54
CA ALA A 370 -23.74 -9.12 -5.55
C ALA A 370 -22.24 -9.36 -5.79
N PHE A 371 -21.82 -10.62 -5.93
CA PHE A 371 -20.42 -10.97 -6.20
C PHE A 371 -19.93 -10.43 -7.55
N LYS A 372 -20.80 -10.42 -8.57
CA LYS A 372 -20.51 -9.78 -9.86
C LYS A 372 -20.23 -8.29 -9.71
N THR A 373 -21.08 -7.57 -8.97
CA THR A 373 -20.90 -6.14 -8.69
C THR A 373 -19.60 -5.89 -7.92
N ILE A 374 -19.29 -6.70 -6.90
CA ILE A 374 -18.03 -6.61 -6.16
C ILE A 374 -16.84 -6.81 -7.11
N GLY A 375 -16.90 -7.82 -8.00
CA GLY A 375 -15.85 -8.10 -8.97
C GLY A 375 -15.65 -6.98 -9.98
N MET A 376 -16.75 -6.40 -10.46
CA MET A 376 -16.72 -5.23 -11.34
C MET A 376 -16.13 -4.00 -10.64
N ASN A 377 -16.51 -3.72 -9.39
CA ASN A 377 -15.98 -2.58 -8.63
C ASN A 377 -14.47 -2.77 -8.37
N ALA A 378 -14.08 -3.93 -7.87
CA ALA A 378 -12.68 -4.32 -7.67
C ALA A 378 -11.86 -4.22 -8.97
N ALA A 379 -12.41 -4.71 -10.08
CA ALA A 379 -11.76 -4.63 -11.40
C ALA A 379 -11.72 -3.19 -11.96
N SER A 380 -12.76 -2.38 -11.76
CA SER A 380 -12.77 -0.98 -12.20
C SER A 380 -11.74 -0.15 -11.45
N LEU A 381 -11.59 -0.39 -10.14
CA LEU A 381 -10.54 0.18 -9.32
C LEU A 381 -9.16 -0.31 -9.75
N SER A 382 -9.06 -1.46 -10.45
CA SER A 382 -7.81 -1.94 -11.06
C SER A 382 -7.44 -1.21 -12.36
N VAL A 383 -8.25 -0.26 -12.88
CA VAL A 383 -7.94 0.52 -14.09
C VAL A 383 -7.83 2.01 -13.74
N ARG A 384 -6.65 2.60 -13.92
CA ARG A 384 -6.40 4.04 -13.77
C ARG A 384 -6.92 4.75 -15.02
N LEU A 385 -8.01 5.51 -14.86
CA LEU A 385 -8.37 6.56 -15.81
C LEU A 385 -7.41 7.72 -15.58
N THR A 386 -6.41 7.87 -16.43
CA THR A 386 -5.70 9.16 -16.58
C THR A 386 -6.62 10.07 -17.38
N GLN A 387 -7.24 11.05 -16.71
CA GLN A 387 -7.73 12.26 -17.40
C GLN A 387 -6.60 13.26 -17.49
#